data_AF-K8ZSF7-F1
#
_entry.id   AF-K8ZSF7-F1
#
_cell.length_a   1.000
_cell.length_b   1.000
_cell.length_c   1.000
_cell.angle_alpha   90.00
_cell.angle_beta   90.00
_cell.angle_gamma   90.00
#
_symmetry.space_group_name_H-M   'P 1'
#
loop_
_entity.id
_entity.type
_entity.pdbx_description
1 polymer ?
#
loop_
_entity_poly.entity_id
_entity_poly.type
_entity_poly.pdbx_seq_one_letter_code
_entity_poly.pdbx_strand_id
1 'polypeptide(L)'
;MQDIYYNNNANAFVVNDSTVAQSIKTKVFTLECHYLKPEIKNNQIVNQWNTEFVEFKNLVQNEATKQIYFFDYESEYRKLKQKLGLQHSYLQESKNQKDKLKVQKYIESLEQVDLETQVPSKTKSELLTEFTELWIKTHYLTESQVNFQWLSIRKELELMGINAPQYILHAPYKTVVNSILSAKFGYAVGNNINDMVSVAHNLMEHHPAYIKHFMLTLKVTEKPNLLNERDSSGKWRERYQKYTQQPEVDKIYKHDLNQLIEFLVPEFEGRLISWGESSGPYSKVQIDGVSQ
;
A
#
# COMPACT_ATOMS: atom_id res chain seq x y z
N MET A 1 2.93 -20.89 -22.88
CA MET A 1 1.55 -20.62 -22.42
C MET A 1 1.55 -19.16 -22.01
N GLN A 2 0.89 -18.32 -22.80
CA GLN A 2 0.97 -16.86 -22.71
C GLN A 2 0.41 -16.37 -21.37
N ASP A 3 1.20 -15.55 -20.69
CA ASP A 3 0.78 -14.79 -19.51
C ASP A 3 -0.25 -13.75 -19.96
N ILE A 4 -1.54 -14.10 -19.86
CA ILE A 4 -2.62 -13.15 -20.11
C ILE A 4 -2.71 -12.26 -18.87
N TYR A 5 -2.19 -11.04 -19.02
CA TYR A 5 -2.28 -9.95 -18.06
C TYR A 5 -3.71 -9.82 -17.52
N TYR A 6 -3.89 -9.69 -16.20
CA TYR A 6 -5.20 -9.54 -15.53
C TYR A 6 -5.81 -8.14 -15.75
N ASN A 7 -5.99 -7.73 -17.00
CA ASN A 7 -6.76 -6.54 -17.34
C ASN A 7 -8.28 -6.89 -17.34
N ASN A 8 -9.15 -5.88 -17.32
CA ASN A 8 -10.60 -6.07 -17.54
C ASN A 8 -11.29 -7.06 -16.58
N ASN A 9 -11.01 -6.96 -15.28
CA ASN A 9 -11.65 -7.81 -14.26
C ASN A 9 -11.47 -9.32 -14.55
N ALA A 10 -10.29 -9.72 -15.03
CA ALA A 10 -9.95 -11.09 -15.44
C ALA A 10 -10.77 -11.64 -16.63
N ASN A 11 -11.14 -10.76 -17.57
CA ASN A 11 -11.78 -11.11 -18.84
C ASN A 11 -10.82 -10.82 -20.00
N ALA A 12 -10.73 -11.74 -20.96
CA ALA A 12 -10.01 -11.56 -22.22
C ALA A 12 -10.98 -11.75 -23.38
N PHE A 13 -11.03 -10.79 -24.29
CA PHE A 13 -11.92 -10.81 -25.44
C PHE A 13 -11.16 -11.14 -26.72
N VAL A 14 -11.69 -12.08 -27.49
CA VAL A 14 -11.11 -12.57 -28.73
C VAL A 14 -12.13 -12.41 -29.86
N VAL A 15 -11.66 -11.93 -31.01
CA VAL A 15 -12.38 -12.00 -32.27
C VAL A 15 -11.71 -13.07 -33.13
N ASN A 16 -12.47 -14.09 -33.51
CA ASN A 16 -12.02 -15.19 -34.36
C ASN A 16 -13.05 -15.49 -35.45
N ASP A 17 -12.74 -16.42 -36.36
CA ASP A 17 -13.64 -16.75 -37.48
C ASP A 17 -15.04 -17.19 -37.02
N SER A 18 -15.12 -17.85 -35.86
CA SER A 18 -16.40 -18.30 -35.28
C SER A 18 -17.21 -17.12 -34.73
N THR A 19 -16.58 -16.16 -34.05
CA THR A 19 -17.25 -14.96 -33.55
C THR A 19 -17.69 -14.05 -34.71
N VAL A 20 -16.92 -13.99 -35.79
CA VAL A 20 -17.27 -13.24 -37.02
C VAL A 20 -18.47 -13.88 -37.70
N ALA A 21 -18.43 -15.20 -37.95
CA ALA A 21 -19.55 -15.92 -38.56
C ALA A 21 -20.83 -15.79 -37.73
N GLN A 22 -20.72 -15.90 -36.41
CA GLN A 22 -21.82 -15.70 -35.49
C GLN A 22 -22.35 -14.26 -35.55
N SER A 23 -21.47 -13.25 -35.56
CA SER A 23 -21.87 -11.84 -35.64
C SER A 23 -22.61 -11.51 -36.93
N ILE A 24 -22.17 -12.06 -38.07
CA ILE A 24 -22.84 -11.89 -39.36
C ILE A 24 -24.22 -12.56 -39.33
N LYS A 25 -24.30 -13.79 -38.80
CA LYS A 25 -25.55 -14.56 -38.71
C LYS A 25 -26.58 -13.87 -37.82
N THR A 26 -26.17 -13.36 -36.66
CA THR A 26 -27.08 -12.74 -35.68
C THR A 26 -27.29 -11.24 -35.91
N LYS A 27 -26.46 -10.60 -36.76
CA LYS A 27 -26.37 -9.14 -36.92
C LYS A 27 -26.06 -8.41 -35.60
N VAL A 28 -25.33 -9.06 -34.70
CA VAL A 28 -24.90 -8.49 -33.41
C VAL A 28 -23.40 -8.68 -33.25
N PHE A 29 -22.67 -7.63 -32.86
CA PHE A 29 -21.24 -7.74 -32.63
C PHE A 29 -20.96 -8.65 -31.42
N THR A 30 -20.43 -9.83 -31.71
CA THR A 30 -20.21 -10.92 -30.76
C THR A 30 -18.71 -11.16 -30.60
N LEU A 31 -18.29 -11.38 -29.36
CA LEU A 31 -16.90 -11.65 -28.96
C LEU A 31 -16.84 -13.02 -28.28
N GLU A 32 -15.71 -13.69 -28.34
CA GLU A 32 -15.40 -14.81 -27.45
C GLU A 32 -14.75 -14.23 -26.19
N CYS A 33 -15.36 -14.46 -25.03
CA CYS A 33 -14.84 -14.02 -23.75
C CYS A 33 -14.27 -15.21 -22.99
N HIS A 34 -12.98 -15.16 -22.70
CA HIS A 34 -12.35 -16.03 -21.72
C HIS A 34 -12.31 -15.30 -20.38
N TYR A 35 -12.92 -15.87 -19.36
CA TYR A 35 -12.96 -15.24 -18.04
C TYR A 35 -12.61 -16.24 -16.94
N LEU A 36 -12.04 -15.71 -15.87
CA LEU A 36 -11.77 -16.47 -14.67
C LEU A 36 -13.04 -16.50 -13.81
N LYS A 37 -13.47 -17.69 -13.38
CA LYS A 37 -14.59 -17.86 -12.46
C LYS A 37 -14.08 -18.44 -11.14
N PRO A 38 -14.28 -17.75 -10.00
CA PRO A 38 -13.89 -18.27 -8.70
C PRO A 38 -14.99 -19.20 -8.18
N GLU A 39 -14.61 -20.31 -7.56
CA GLU A 39 -15.52 -21.28 -6.94
C GLU A 39 -14.94 -21.81 -5.64
N ILE A 40 -15.79 -22.20 -4.69
CA ILE A 40 -15.34 -22.84 -3.45
C ILE A 40 -15.19 -24.34 -3.69
N LYS A 41 -13.97 -24.86 -3.58
CA LYS A 41 -13.68 -26.30 -3.52
C LYS A 41 -12.80 -26.58 -2.31
N ASN A 42 -13.16 -27.60 -1.51
CA ASN A 42 -12.41 -27.99 -0.30
C ASN A 42 -12.09 -26.82 0.65
N ASN A 43 -13.08 -25.95 0.91
CA ASN A 43 -12.95 -24.77 1.77
C ASN A 43 -11.91 -23.74 1.29
N GLN A 44 -11.56 -23.76 0.01
CA GLN A 44 -10.66 -22.81 -0.64
C GLN A 44 -11.31 -22.24 -1.89
N ILE A 45 -10.98 -20.99 -2.24
CA ILE A 45 -11.40 -20.41 -3.51
C ILE A 45 -10.42 -20.87 -4.58
N VAL A 46 -10.93 -21.57 -5.58
CA VAL A 46 -10.19 -21.99 -6.77
C VAL A 46 -10.71 -21.28 -8.00
N ASN A 47 -9.80 -20.95 -8.90
CA ASN A 47 -10.11 -20.24 -10.12
C ASN A 47 -10.18 -21.23 -11.30
N GLN A 48 -11.25 -21.14 -12.07
CA GLN A 48 -11.46 -21.95 -13.27
C GLN A 48 -11.64 -21.03 -14.48
N TRP A 49 -10.94 -21.34 -15.57
CA TRP A 49 -11.12 -20.65 -16.84
C TRP A 49 -12.41 -21.12 -17.51
N ASN A 50 -13.22 -20.15 -17.92
CA ASN A 50 -14.45 -20.34 -18.66
C ASN A 50 -14.36 -19.57 -19.98
N THR A 51 -15.12 -20.01 -20.97
CA THR A 51 -15.23 -19.38 -22.29
C THR A 51 -16.69 -19.25 -22.68
N GLU A 52 -17.09 -18.09 -23.20
CA GLU A 52 -18.46 -17.82 -23.63
C GLU A 52 -18.51 -16.85 -24.81
N PHE A 53 -19.50 -17.00 -25.71
CA PHE A 53 -19.78 -16.00 -26.75
C PHE A 53 -20.65 -14.89 -26.15
N VAL A 54 -20.14 -13.66 -26.14
CA VAL A 54 -20.77 -12.51 -25.49
C VAL A 54 -21.04 -11.41 -26.50
N GLU A 55 -22.20 -10.78 -26.40
CA GLU A 55 -22.53 -9.61 -27.22
C GLU A 55 -21.88 -8.35 -26.63
N PHE A 56 -21.31 -7.50 -27.48
CA PHE A 56 -20.60 -6.29 -27.03
C PHE A 56 -21.46 -5.37 -26.15
N LYS A 57 -22.77 -5.27 -26.42
CA LYS A 57 -23.72 -4.48 -25.62
C LYS A 57 -23.96 -5.03 -24.21
N ASN A 58 -23.59 -6.28 -23.94
CA ASN A 58 -23.76 -6.92 -22.63
C ASN A 58 -22.51 -6.76 -21.75
N LEU A 59 -21.47 -6.08 -22.25
CA LEU A 59 -20.28 -5.77 -21.45
C LEU A 59 -20.59 -4.63 -20.48
N VAL A 60 -20.11 -4.79 -19.25
CA VAL A 60 -20.15 -3.76 -18.21
C VAL A 60 -18.98 -2.81 -18.43
N GLN A 61 -19.27 -1.51 -18.45
CA GLN A 61 -18.25 -0.45 -18.45
C GLN A 61 -18.20 0.16 -17.05
N ASN A 62 -17.08 -0.02 -16.36
CA ASN A 62 -16.86 0.59 -15.06
C ASN A 62 -16.21 1.96 -15.25
N GLU A 63 -16.99 3.02 -15.08
CA GLU A 63 -16.51 4.40 -15.26
C GLU A 63 -15.41 4.81 -14.28
N ALA A 64 -15.39 4.22 -13.09
CA ALA A 64 -14.39 4.54 -12.06
C ALA A 64 -13.04 3.88 -12.35
N THR A 65 -13.04 2.63 -12.82
CA THR A 65 -11.80 1.88 -13.10
C THR A 65 -11.40 1.87 -14.57
N LYS A 66 -12.27 2.40 -15.45
CA LYS A 66 -12.17 2.35 -16.92
C LYS A 66 -12.03 0.93 -17.47
N GLN A 67 -12.45 -0.08 -16.71
CA GLN A 67 -12.46 -1.47 -17.12
C GLN A 67 -13.73 -1.81 -17.89
N ILE A 68 -13.61 -2.72 -18.86
CA ILE A 68 -14.74 -3.29 -19.59
C ILE A 68 -14.71 -4.79 -19.37
N TYR A 69 -15.79 -5.39 -18.84
CA TYR A 69 -15.82 -6.82 -18.52
C TYR A 69 -17.20 -7.45 -18.76
N PHE A 70 -17.23 -8.77 -18.97
CA PHE A 70 -18.48 -9.54 -19.03
C PHE A 70 -18.80 -10.16 -17.67
N PHE A 71 -17.83 -10.88 -17.10
CA PHE A 71 -17.95 -11.50 -15.79
C PHE A 71 -17.28 -10.64 -14.72
N ASP A 72 -18.02 -10.31 -13.66
CA ASP A 72 -17.49 -9.55 -12.52
C ASP A 72 -16.75 -10.46 -11.54
N TYR A 73 -15.52 -10.83 -11.90
CA TYR A 73 -14.68 -11.70 -11.08
C TYR A 73 -14.49 -11.14 -9.66
N GLU A 74 -14.20 -9.85 -9.54
CA GLU A 74 -13.95 -9.20 -8.26
C GLU A 74 -15.16 -9.23 -7.33
N SER A 75 -16.37 -8.99 -7.83
CA SER A 75 -17.59 -9.08 -7.02
C SER A 75 -17.87 -10.51 -6.55
N GLU A 76 -17.77 -11.50 -7.45
CA GLU A 76 -17.98 -12.90 -7.09
C GLU A 76 -16.90 -13.41 -6.12
N TYR A 77 -15.63 -13.05 -6.33
CA TYR A 77 -14.54 -13.40 -5.44
C TYR A 77 -14.78 -12.85 -4.01
N ARG A 78 -15.24 -11.58 -3.89
CA ARG A 78 -15.60 -10.98 -2.60
C ARG A 78 -16.74 -11.72 -1.91
N LYS A 79 -17.78 -12.10 -2.64
CA LYS A 79 -18.91 -12.89 -2.09
C LYS A 79 -18.45 -14.24 -1.56
N LEU A 80 -17.61 -14.96 -2.31
CA LEU A 80 -17.07 -16.26 -1.88
C LEU A 80 -16.15 -16.13 -0.67
N LYS A 81 -15.35 -15.06 -0.60
CA LYS A 81 -14.49 -14.76 0.54
C LYS A 81 -15.31 -14.52 1.82
N GLN A 82 -16.38 -13.72 1.73
CA GLN A 82 -17.31 -13.51 2.83
C GLN A 82 -17.95 -14.82 3.29
N LYS A 83 -18.35 -15.68 2.34
CA LYS A 83 -18.98 -16.98 2.62
C LYS A 83 -18.05 -17.95 3.35
N LEU A 84 -16.74 -17.88 3.10
CA LEU A 84 -15.75 -18.70 3.80
C LEU A 84 -15.34 -18.14 5.18
N GLY A 85 -15.93 -17.02 5.64
CA GLY A 85 -15.54 -16.38 6.90
C GLY A 85 -14.09 -15.88 6.87
N LEU A 86 -13.49 -15.76 5.68
CA LEU A 86 -12.15 -15.24 5.50
C LEU A 86 -12.19 -13.73 5.75
N GLN A 87 -11.94 -13.30 6.99
CA GLN A 87 -11.58 -11.91 7.29
C GLN A 87 -10.45 -11.48 6.35
N HIS A 88 -10.48 -10.22 5.90
CA HIS A 88 -9.53 -9.61 4.96
C HIS A 88 -8.09 -10.10 5.17
N SER A 89 -7.75 -11.18 4.48
CA SER A 89 -6.44 -11.79 4.39
C SER A 89 -6.24 -12.17 2.93
N TYR A 90 -5.00 -11.98 2.49
CA TYR A 90 -4.56 -11.79 1.13
C TYR A 90 -4.84 -13.00 0.22
N LEU A 91 -4.65 -12.79 -1.08
CA LEU A 91 -4.25 -13.85 -2.01
C LEU A 91 -3.31 -14.80 -1.26
N GLN A 92 -3.62 -16.10 -1.21
CA GLN A 92 -2.59 -17.06 -0.86
C GLN A 92 -1.47 -16.89 -1.88
N GLU A 93 -0.32 -16.38 -1.43
CA GLU A 93 0.90 -16.35 -2.23
C GLU A 93 1.07 -17.73 -2.86
N SER A 94 1.22 -17.77 -4.19
CA SER A 94 1.65 -18.96 -4.89
C SER A 94 2.89 -19.50 -4.16
N LYS A 95 2.76 -20.68 -3.54
CA LYS A 95 3.90 -21.41 -2.94
C LYS A 95 4.92 -21.88 -3.99
N ASN A 96 4.70 -21.55 -5.27
CA ASN A 96 5.54 -21.97 -6.35
C ASN A 96 6.69 -20.98 -6.53
N GLN A 97 7.88 -21.40 -6.07
CA GLN A 97 9.11 -20.61 -6.10
C GLN A 97 9.47 -20.11 -7.51
N LYS A 98 9.00 -20.80 -8.56
CA LYS A 98 9.10 -20.38 -9.96
C LYS A 98 8.30 -19.13 -10.31
N ASP A 99 7.10 -18.97 -9.74
CA ASP A 99 6.24 -17.81 -10.00
C ASP A 99 6.78 -16.57 -9.29
N LYS A 100 7.31 -16.75 -8.07
CA LYS A 100 8.02 -15.70 -7.34
C LYS A 100 9.23 -15.18 -8.12
N LEU A 101 10.04 -16.09 -8.69
CA LEU A 101 11.18 -15.72 -9.54
C LEU A 101 10.77 -15.05 -10.86
N LYS A 102 9.62 -15.39 -11.44
CA LYS A 102 9.12 -14.73 -12.66
C LYS A 102 8.62 -13.32 -12.41
N VAL A 103 7.85 -13.11 -11.34
CA VAL A 103 7.40 -11.77 -10.93
C VAL A 103 8.59 -10.90 -10.57
N GLN A 104 9.55 -11.45 -9.82
CA GLN A 104 10.82 -10.79 -9.50
C GLN A 104 11.57 -10.38 -10.77
N LYS A 105 11.79 -11.31 -11.72
CA LYS A 105 12.49 -11.02 -12.99
C LYS A 105 11.75 -10.05 -13.89
N TYR A 106 10.41 -10.06 -13.88
CA TYR A 106 9.62 -9.11 -14.66
C TYR A 106 9.69 -7.70 -14.06
N ILE A 107 9.59 -7.58 -12.74
CA ILE A 107 9.80 -6.31 -12.04
C ILE A 107 11.22 -5.79 -12.29
N GLU A 108 12.24 -6.64 -12.16
CA GLU A 108 13.64 -6.29 -12.48
C GLU A 108 13.80 -5.89 -13.95
N SER A 109 13.07 -6.52 -14.89
CA SER A 109 13.09 -6.15 -16.30
C SER A 109 12.40 -4.82 -16.61
N LEU A 110 11.41 -4.42 -15.80
CA LEU A 110 10.76 -3.10 -15.88
C LEU A 110 11.61 -2.00 -15.21
N GLU A 111 12.54 -2.38 -14.34
CA GLU A 111 13.51 -1.49 -13.69
C GLU A 111 14.74 -1.26 -14.58
N GLN A 112 15.09 -2.19 -15.49
CA GLN A 112 16.25 -2.06 -16.38
C GLN A 112 16.03 -1.18 -17.63
N VAL A 113 14.81 -0.73 -17.91
CA VAL A 113 14.51 0.03 -19.16
C VAL A 113 14.76 1.55 -19.03
N ASP A 114 14.95 2.11 -17.83
CA ASP A 114 14.99 3.57 -17.62
C ASP A 114 16.23 4.08 -16.85
N LEU A 115 17.43 3.55 -17.13
CA LEU A 115 18.70 4.09 -16.58
C LEU A 115 19.31 5.20 -17.46
N GLU A 116 18.49 5.98 -18.17
CA GLU A 116 18.92 7.23 -18.79
C GLU A 116 18.50 8.41 -17.89
N THR A 117 19.42 8.85 -17.02
CA THR A 117 19.46 10.17 -16.34
C THR A 117 18.11 10.91 -16.21
N GLN A 118 17.11 10.29 -15.59
CA GLN A 118 15.80 10.91 -15.44
C GLN A 118 15.84 11.91 -14.29
N VAL A 119 15.50 13.16 -14.57
CA VAL A 119 15.23 14.18 -13.54
C VAL A 119 13.79 13.97 -13.08
N PRO A 120 13.47 14.14 -11.77
CA PRO A 120 12.08 14.06 -11.33
C PRO A 120 11.18 14.99 -12.16
N SER A 121 10.06 14.46 -12.66
CA SER A 121 9.11 15.22 -13.47
C SER A 121 8.15 16.05 -12.59
N LYS A 122 8.04 15.69 -11.31
CA LYS A 122 7.13 16.29 -10.34
C LYS A 122 7.90 16.87 -9.15
N THR A 123 7.31 17.84 -8.47
CA THR A 123 7.81 18.35 -7.18
C THR A 123 7.39 17.45 -6.02
N LYS A 124 8.08 17.57 -4.87
CA LYS A 124 7.69 16.87 -3.62
C LYS A 124 6.24 17.19 -3.21
N SER A 125 5.77 18.41 -3.43
CA SER A 125 4.42 18.83 -3.06
C SER A 125 3.33 18.19 -3.94
N GLU A 126 3.60 18.05 -5.25
CA GLU A 126 2.70 17.36 -6.18
C GLU A 126 2.61 15.88 -5.84
N LEU A 127 3.75 15.22 -5.62
CA LEU A 127 3.81 13.82 -5.19
C LEU A 127 3.10 13.59 -3.85
N LEU A 128 3.22 14.52 -2.90
CA LEU A 128 2.53 14.41 -1.61
C LEU A 128 1.00 14.49 -1.79
N THR A 129 0.54 15.34 -2.69
CA THR A 129 -0.88 15.43 -3.05
C THR A 129 -1.37 14.12 -3.66
N GLU A 130 -0.66 13.62 -4.68
CA GLU A 130 -0.99 12.34 -5.34
C GLU A 130 -0.98 11.17 -4.36
N PHE A 131 0.02 11.12 -3.49
CA PHE A 131 0.11 10.10 -2.45
C PHE A 131 -1.09 10.15 -1.51
N THR A 132 -1.45 11.35 -1.05
CA THR A 132 -2.57 11.53 -0.12
C THR A 132 -3.88 11.09 -0.77
N GLU A 133 -4.12 11.45 -2.03
CA GLU A 133 -5.29 11.00 -2.80
C GLU A 133 -5.31 9.48 -2.99
N LEU A 134 -4.18 8.89 -3.36
CA LEU A 134 -4.02 7.44 -3.47
C LEU A 134 -4.35 6.76 -2.13
N TRP A 135 -3.82 7.29 -1.04
CA TRP A 135 -3.95 6.70 0.29
C TRP A 135 -5.41 6.71 0.77
N ILE A 136 -6.14 7.82 0.53
CA ILE A 136 -7.58 7.92 0.81
C ILE A 136 -8.36 6.87 0.00
N LYS A 137 -7.96 6.62 -1.25
CA LYS A 137 -8.62 5.66 -2.14
C LYS A 137 -8.29 4.19 -1.82
N THR A 138 -7.37 3.91 -0.89
CA THR A 138 -6.98 2.51 -0.54
C THR A 138 -8.14 1.64 -0.06
N HIS A 139 -9.24 2.22 0.43
CA HIS A 139 -10.45 1.48 0.78
C HIS A 139 -11.23 0.98 -0.45
N TYR A 140 -11.15 1.71 -1.56
CA TYR A 140 -11.92 1.46 -2.78
C TYR A 140 -11.11 0.76 -3.87
N LEU A 141 -9.78 0.85 -3.80
CA LEU A 141 -8.87 0.26 -4.77
C LEU A 141 -8.43 -1.15 -4.36
N THR A 142 -8.19 -1.99 -5.35
CA THR A 142 -7.47 -3.25 -5.15
C THR A 142 -6.01 -2.98 -4.83
N GLU A 143 -5.36 -3.93 -4.16
CA GLU A 143 -3.94 -3.83 -3.85
C GLU A 143 -3.07 -3.66 -5.11
N SER A 144 -3.39 -4.35 -6.20
CA SER A 144 -2.67 -4.18 -7.48
C SER A 144 -2.81 -2.76 -8.03
N GLN A 145 -3.99 -2.15 -7.92
CA GLN A 145 -4.21 -0.76 -8.34
C GLN A 145 -3.42 0.21 -7.46
N VAL A 146 -3.41 -0.01 -6.14
CA VAL A 146 -2.61 0.82 -5.22
C VAL A 146 -1.12 0.67 -5.51
N ASN A 147 -0.64 -0.56 -5.67
CA ASN A 147 0.77 -0.84 -5.95
C ASN A 147 1.21 -0.25 -7.29
N PHE A 148 0.36 -0.27 -8.31
CA PHE A 148 0.68 0.35 -9.60
C PHE A 148 0.84 1.88 -9.49
N GLN A 149 -0.08 2.55 -8.80
CA GLN A 149 0.02 4.00 -8.59
C GLN A 149 1.17 4.35 -7.66
N TRP A 150 1.39 3.55 -6.61
CA TRP A 150 2.51 3.69 -5.69
C TRP A 150 3.85 3.53 -6.41
N LEU A 151 3.99 2.58 -7.33
CA LEU A 151 5.23 2.40 -8.11
C LEU A 151 5.61 3.67 -8.86
N SER A 152 4.64 4.37 -9.44
CA SER A 152 4.86 5.64 -10.14
C SER A 152 5.38 6.73 -9.21
N ILE A 153 4.71 6.92 -8.05
CA ILE A 153 5.14 7.89 -7.04
C ILE A 153 6.54 7.54 -6.50
N ARG A 154 6.78 6.25 -6.20
CA ARG A 154 8.05 5.76 -5.66
C ARG A 154 9.22 6.02 -6.61
N LYS A 155 9.04 5.79 -7.92
CA LYS A 155 10.09 6.08 -8.92
C LYS A 155 10.52 7.54 -8.85
N GLU A 156 9.57 8.47 -8.80
CA GLU A 156 9.85 9.91 -8.68
C GLU A 156 10.55 10.25 -7.34
N LEU A 157 10.15 9.63 -6.24
CA LEU A 157 10.80 9.78 -4.94
C LEU A 157 12.24 9.28 -4.96
N GLU A 158 12.51 8.15 -5.62
CA GLU A 158 13.86 7.58 -5.76
C GLU A 158 14.78 8.50 -6.56
N LEU A 159 14.28 9.13 -7.62
CA LEU A 159 15.01 10.17 -8.37
C LEU A 159 15.35 11.39 -7.51
N MET A 160 14.58 11.66 -6.45
CA MET A 160 14.87 12.70 -5.45
C MET A 160 15.75 12.23 -4.29
N GLY A 161 16.24 10.98 -4.32
CA GLY A 161 17.01 10.39 -3.24
C GLY A 161 16.20 10.06 -1.98
N ILE A 162 14.87 9.98 -2.08
CA ILE A 162 13.98 9.60 -0.99
C ILE A 162 13.76 8.08 -1.05
N ASN A 163 14.29 7.36 -0.06
CA ASN A 163 14.06 5.93 0.08
C ASN A 163 12.62 5.68 0.55
N ALA A 164 11.91 4.82 -0.18
CA ALA A 164 10.56 4.40 0.14
C ALA A 164 10.36 2.89 -0.16
N PRO A 165 9.53 2.20 0.64
CA PRO A 165 9.38 0.75 0.52
C PRO A 165 8.67 0.37 -0.78
N GLN A 166 9.13 -0.71 -1.41
CA GLN A 166 8.50 -1.25 -2.62
C GLN A 166 7.04 -1.66 -2.37
N TYR A 167 6.77 -2.32 -1.24
CA TYR A 167 5.46 -2.87 -0.89
C TYR A 167 4.80 -2.10 0.26
N ILE A 168 4.34 -0.87 -0.01
CA ILE A 168 3.86 0.06 1.02
C ILE A 168 2.61 -0.42 1.79
N LEU A 169 1.85 -1.36 1.22
CA LEU A 169 0.66 -1.94 1.86
C LEU A 169 0.97 -3.07 2.85
N HIS A 170 2.22 -3.53 2.93
CA HIS A 170 2.64 -4.58 3.87
C HIS A 170 3.10 -3.99 5.20
N ALA A 171 3.11 -4.81 6.26
CA ALA A 171 3.69 -4.43 7.53
C ALA A 171 5.23 -4.34 7.41
N PRO A 172 5.89 -3.39 8.11
CA PRO A 172 5.29 -2.42 9.02
C PRO A 172 4.74 -1.16 8.32
N TYR A 173 5.04 -0.98 7.03
CA TYR A 173 4.85 0.27 6.30
C TYR A 173 3.43 0.81 6.34
N LYS A 174 2.42 -0.02 6.05
CA LYS A 174 1.02 0.40 6.07
C LYS A 174 0.58 0.93 7.44
N THR A 175 0.96 0.24 8.51
CA THR A 175 0.63 0.65 9.88
C THR A 175 1.33 1.96 10.24
N VAL A 176 2.60 2.10 9.88
CA VAL A 176 3.36 3.32 10.13
C VAL A 176 2.77 4.49 9.36
N VAL A 177 2.53 4.36 8.04
CA VAL A 177 1.93 5.42 7.22
C VAL A 177 0.56 5.83 7.75
N ASN A 178 -0.32 4.87 8.07
CA ASN A 178 -1.62 5.18 8.69
C ASN A 178 -1.45 5.97 9.98
N SER A 179 -0.51 5.56 10.84
CA SER A 179 -0.27 6.24 12.12
C SER A 179 0.27 7.65 11.91
N ILE A 180 1.26 7.83 11.04
CA ILE A 180 1.87 9.14 10.75
C ILE A 180 0.85 10.10 10.14
N LEU A 181 0.06 9.65 9.15
CA LEU A 181 -1.01 10.48 8.59
C LEU A 181 -2.09 10.79 9.62
N SER A 182 -2.43 9.84 10.50
CA SER A 182 -3.38 10.09 11.58
C SER A 182 -2.88 11.18 12.53
N ALA A 183 -1.60 11.14 12.91
CA ALA A 183 -0.97 12.17 13.73
C ALA A 183 -0.96 13.53 13.00
N LYS A 184 -0.60 13.53 11.71
CA LYS A 184 -0.55 14.74 10.89
C LYS A 184 -1.90 15.45 10.85
N PHE A 185 -2.96 14.71 10.52
CA PHE A 185 -4.28 15.28 10.33
C PHE A 185 -5.08 15.45 11.65
N GLY A 186 -4.71 14.73 12.71
CA GLY A 186 -5.39 14.81 14.02
C GLY A 186 -6.66 13.95 14.14
N TYR A 187 -6.89 13.05 13.19
CA TYR A 187 -7.97 12.06 13.21
C TYR A 187 -7.46 10.74 12.62
N ALA A 188 -8.11 9.62 12.96
CA ALA A 188 -7.66 8.32 12.53
C ALA A 188 -7.80 8.16 11.00
N VAL A 189 -6.71 7.76 10.34
CA VAL A 189 -6.61 7.54 8.90
C VAL A 189 -6.22 6.08 8.62
N GLY A 190 -6.89 5.50 7.62
CA GLY A 190 -6.69 4.11 7.21
C GLY A 190 -7.83 3.19 7.68
N ASN A 191 -7.76 1.93 7.28
CA ASN A 191 -8.82 0.96 7.55
C ASN A 191 -8.64 0.32 8.94
N ASN A 192 -9.77 0.07 9.62
CA ASN A 192 -9.93 -0.74 10.85
C ASN A 192 -9.71 -0.04 12.21
N ILE A 193 -9.27 1.22 12.26
CA ILE A 193 -9.16 1.98 13.52
C ILE A 193 -9.76 3.36 13.32
N ASN A 194 -10.77 3.69 14.13
CA ASN A 194 -11.51 4.95 14.02
C ASN A 194 -11.17 5.95 15.12
N ASP A 195 -10.24 5.60 16.02
CA ASP A 195 -9.89 6.37 17.20
C ASP A 195 -8.38 6.60 17.30
N MET A 196 -7.98 7.83 17.64
CA MET A 196 -6.58 8.25 17.70
C MET A 196 -5.79 7.52 18.80
N VAL A 197 -6.42 7.26 19.93
CA VAL A 197 -5.76 6.54 21.05
C VAL A 197 -5.50 5.08 20.64
N SER A 198 -6.47 4.48 19.95
CA SER A 198 -6.36 3.13 19.38
C SER A 198 -5.27 3.04 18.30
N VAL A 199 -5.10 4.08 17.46
CA VAL A 199 -3.99 4.15 16.49
C VAL A 199 -2.65 4.10 17.22
N ALA A 200 -2.49 4.90 18.27
CA ALA A 200 -1.26 4.96 19.06
C ALA A 200 -0.97 3.63 19.77
N HIS A 201 -2.00 2.99 20.35
CA HIS A 201 -1.88 1.67 20.96
C HIS A 201 -1.46 0.60 19.95
N ASN A 202 -2.08 0.57 18.77
CA ASN A 202 -1.79 -0.40 17.71
C ASN A 202 -0.34 -0.26 17.21
N LEU A 203 0.12 0.98 16.99
CA LEU A 203 1.51 1.24 16.61
C LEU A 203 2.48 0.77 17.69
N MET A 204 2.23 1.11 18.95
CA MET A 204 3.10 0.74 20.06
C MET A 204 3.11 -0.77 20.34
N GLU A 205 2.01 -1.48 20.05
CA GLU A 205 1.91 -2.93 20.21
C GLU A 205 2.71 -3.68 19.14
N HIS A 206 2.50 -3.34 17.87
CA HIS A 206 3.01 -4.14 16.75
C HIS A 206 4.31 -3.60 16.16
N HIS A 207 4.53 -2.28 16.23
CA HIS A 207 5.71 -1.62 15.66
C HIS A 207 6.25 -0.51 16.58
N PRO A 208 6.62 -0.82 17.84
CA PRO A 208 7.06 0.15 18.83
C PRO A 208 8.26 0.99 18.38
N ALA A 209 9.06 0.48 17.43
CA ALA A 209 10.23 1.17 16.89
C ALA A 209 9.94 2.54 16.23
N TYR A 210 8.68 2.79 15.86
CA TYR A 210 8.24 4.02 15.20
C TYR A 210 7.36 4.92 16.08
N ILE A 211 7.20 4.59 17.37
CA ILE A 211 6.33 5.36 18.25
C ILE A 211 6.84 6.80 18.44
N LYS A 212 8.17 6.98 18.48
CA LYS A 212 8.78 8.30 18.59
C LYS A 212 8.51 9.16 17.35
N HIS A 213 8.50 8.58 16.15
CA HIS A 213 8.09 9.29 14.93
C HIS A 213 6.66 9.80 15.04
N PHE A 214 5.72 8.94 15.46
CA PHE A 214 4.32 9.32 15.65
C PHE A 214 4.15 10.47 16.66
N MET A 215 4.83 10.38 17.81
CA MET A 215 4.77 11.44 18.83
C MET A 215 5.42 12.75 18.35
N LEU A 216 6.52 12.66 17.61
CA LEU A 216 7.16 13.82 17.00
C LEU A 216 6.26 14.44 15.92
N THR A 217 5.52 13.65 15.14
CA THR A 217 4.54 14.14 14.15
C THR A 217 3.44 14.95 14.84
N LEU A 218 2.89 14.46 15.95
CA LEU A 218 1.93 15.23 16.76
C LEU A 218 2.52 16.56 17.24
N LYS A 219 3.79 16.57 17.64
CA LYS A 219 4.46 17.79 18.10
C LYS A 219 4.65 18.81 16.96
N VAL A 220 5.19 18.40 15.81
CA VAL A 220 5.49 19.32 14.70
C VAL A 220 4.24 19.81 13.99
N THR A 221 3.12 19.10 14.11
CA THR A 221 1.81 19.49 13.57
C THR A 221 0.90 20.15 14.61
N GLU A 222 1.48 20.65 15.71
CA GLU A 222 0.82 21.44 16.75
C GLU A 222 -0.31 20.73 17.53
N LYS A 223 -0.22 19.40 17.65
CA LYS A 223 -1.20 18.53 18.34
C LYS A 223 -0.59 17.69 19.49
N PRO A 224 0.34 18.21 20.32
CA PRO A 224 1.09 17.39 21.27
C PRO A 224 0.24 16.70 22.34
N ASN A 225 -0.93 17.27 22.68
CA ASN A 225 -1.80 16.76 23.75
C ASN A 225 -3.00 15.94 23.25
N LEU A 226 -3.15 15.77 21.93
CA LEU A 226 -4.33 15.17 21.30
C LEU A 226 -4.72 13.80 21.90
N LEU A 227 -3.73 12.95 22.18
CA LEU A 227 -3.98 11.63 22.75
C LEU A 227 -4.42 11.71 24.21
N ASN A 228 -3.84 12.63 24.99
CA ASN A 228 -4.19 12.81 26.40
C ASN A 228 -5.59 13.37 26.58
N GLU A 229 -6.03 14.23 25.66
CA GLU A 229 -7.39 14.79 25.62
C GLU A 229 -8.44 13.73 25.26
N ARG A 230 -8.06 12.73 24.44
CA ARG A 230 -8.96 11.67 23.97
C ARG A 230 -8.87 10.37 24.76
N ASP A 231 -7.89 10.22 25.65
CA ASP A 231 -7.72 9.04 26.50
C ASP A 231 -8.61 9.11 27.76
N SER A 232 -9.90 8.84 27.57
CA SER A 232 -10.88 8.78 28.68
C SER A 232 -10.58 7.66 29.68
N SER A 233 -9.87 6.61 29.25
CA SER A 233 -9.53 5.45 30.08
C SER A 233 -8.29 5.64 30.95
N GLY A 234 -7.42 6.59 30.60
CA GLY A 234 -6.09 6.78 31.19
C GLY A 234 -5.06 5.72 30.79
N LYS A 235 -5.45 4.68 30.02
CA LYS A 235 -4.57 3.56 29.65
C LYS A 235 -3.45 3.99 28.72
N TRP A 236 -3.71 4.93 27.81
CA TRP A 236 -2.67 5.46 26.95
C TRP A 236 -1.65 6.25 27.76
N ARG A 237 -2.12 7.13 28.65
CA ARG A 237 -1.25 7.91 29.54
C ARG A 237 -0.36 7.00 30.38
N GLU A 238 -0.93 5.95 30.97
CA GLU A 238 -0.18 4.96 31.74
C GLU A 238 0.86 4.22 30.87
N ARG A 239 0.45 3.72 29.70
CA ARG A 239 1.33 2.98 28.78
C ARG A 239 2.48 3.86 28.28
N TYR A 240 2.19 5.10 27.89
CA TYR A 240 3.19 6.02 27.39
C TYR A 240 4.14 6.48 28.50
N GLN A 241 3.66 6.69 29.72
CA GLN A 241 4.50 6.97 30.88
C GLN A 241 5.48 5.83 31.16
N LYS A 242 5.03 4.57 31.11
CA LYS A 242 5.92 3.41 31.24
C LYS A 242 6.99 3.39 30.16
N TYR A 243 6.63 3.71 28.91
CA TYR A 243 7.57 3.80 27.80
C TYR A 243 8.60 4.93 27.98
N THR A 244 8.19 6.13 28.39
CA THR A 244 9.12 7.27 28.55
C THR A 244 10.10 7.07 29.70
N GLN A 245 9.70 6.36 30.75
CA GLN A 245 10.54 6.00 31.89
C GLN A 245 11.55 4.90 31.61
N GLN A 246 11.44 4.18 30.48
CA GLN A 246 12.45 3.19 30.10
C GLN A 246 13.80 3.87 29.79
N PRO A 247 14.93 3.24 30.17
CA PRO A 247 16.25 3.64 29.72
C PRO A 247 16.32 3.76 28.19
N GLU A 248 17.09 4.72 27.67
CA GLU A 248 17.19 4.92 26.22
C GLU A 248 17.80 3.71 25.50
N VAL A 249 18.66 2.95 26.18
CA VAL A 249 19.26 1.69 25.68
C VAL A 249 18.23 0.59 25.43
N ASP A 250 17.08 0.64 26.12
CA ASP A 250 15.99 -0.33 25.98
C ASP A 250 14.97 0.10 24.91
N LYS A 251 15.05 1.36 24.44
CA LYS A 251 14.17 1.86 23.40
C LYS A 251 14.72 1.51 22.04
N ILE A 252 13.88 0.83 21.25
CA ILE A 252 14.19 0.49 19.87
C ILE A 252 13.74 1.64 18.98
N TYR A 253 14.64 2.10 18.10
CA TYR A 253 14.32 3.06 17.05
C TYR A 253 14.71 2.49 15.69
N LYS A 254 13.85 2.70 14.70
CA LYS A 254 14.17 2.43 13.29
C LYS A 254 14.15 3.73 12.51
N HIS A 255 15.20 3.97 11.75
CA HIS A 255 15.38 5.20 10.95
C HIS A 255 15.22 4.96 9.44
N ASP A 256 14.92 3.72 9.05
CA ASP A 256 14.73 3.29 7.67
C ASP A 256 13.60 4.05 6.94
N LEU A 257 12.62 4.59 7.67
CA LEU A 257 11.50 5.35 7.12
C LEU A 257 11.62 6.86 7.31
N ASN A 258 12.73 7.40 7.82
CA ASN A 258 12.84 8.84 8.11
C ASN A 258 12.56 9.70 6.86
N GLN A 259 13.17 9.37 5.72
CA GLN A 259 12.98 10.12 4.48
C GLN A 259 11.53 10.09 3.99
N LEU A 260 10.88 8.91 4.03
CA LEU A 260 9.46 8.78 3.69
C LEU A 260 8.58 9.57 4.65
N ILE A 261 8.83 9.50 5.96
CA ILE A 261 8.02 10.18 6.97
C ILE A 261 8.14 11.70 6.83
N GLU A 262 9.32 12.24 6.52
CA GLU A 262 9.47 13.68 6.22
C GLU A 262 8.81 14.08 4.90
N PHE A 263 8.83 13.21 3.89
CA PHE A 263 8.03 13.44 2.69
C PHE A 263 6.54 13.56 3.02
N LEU A 264 6.02 12.68 3.90
CA LEU A 264 4.64 12.71 4.36
C LEU A 264 4.34 13.91 5.27
N VAL A 265 5.32 14.39 6.03
CA VAL A 265 5.20 15.47 7.03
C VAL A 265 6.34 16.48 6.81
N PRO A 266 6.21 17.38 5.82
CA PRO A 266 7.24 18.36 5.48
C PRO A 266 7.64 19.28 6.64
N GLU A 267 6.77 19.44 7.65
CA GLU A 267 6.97 20.21 8.88
C GLU A 267 8.19 19.74 9.71
N PHE A 268 8.74 18.56 9.40
CA PHE A 268 9.98 18.11 10.01
C PHE A 268 11.23 18.86 9.54
N GLU A 269 11.25 19.39 8.31
CA GLU A 269 12.35 20.21 7.79
C GLU A 269 13.75 19.56 7.95
N GLY A 270 13.92 18.26 7.64
CA GLY A 270 15.21 17.57 7.74
C GLY A 270 15.55 17.02 9.13
N ARG A 271 14.74 17.30 10.17
CA ARG A 271 15.05 16.94 11.56
C ARG A 271 15.00 15.44 11.84
N LEU A 272 14.11 14.67 11.19
CA LEU A 272 14.11 13.21 11.35
C LEU A 272 15.28 12.58 10.62
N ILE A 273 15.62 13.03 9.41
CA ILE A 273 16.79 12.54 8.67
C ILE A 273 18.05 12.75 9.51
N SER A 274 18.26 13.97 10.02
CA SER A 274 19.37 14.31 10.92
C SER A 274 19.39 13.43 12.19
N TRP A 275 18.21 13.11 12.75
CA TRP A 275 18.10 12.21 13.90
C TRP A 275 18.57 10.78 13.57
N GLY A 276 18.30 10.28 12.37
CA GLY A 276 18.78 8.98 11.93
C GLY A 276 20.29 8.93 11.72
N GLU A 277 20.86 9.96 11.08
CA GLU A 277 22.30 10.06 10.79
C GLU A 277 23.14 10.14 12.07
N SER A 278 22.68 10.93 13.05
CA SER A 278 23.33 11.04 14.38
C SER A 278 23.21 9.77 15.23
N SER A 279 22.33 8.83 14.85
CA SER A 279 22.13 7.55 15.54
C SER A 279 22.88 6.37 14.89
N GLY A 280 23.61 6.60 13.79
CA GLY A 280 24.41 5.58 13.12
C GLY A 280 25.67 5.16 13.88
N PRO A 281 26.29 4.01 13.54
CA PRO A 281 27.45 3.46 14.26
C PRO A 281 28.70 4.35 14.30
N TYR A 282 28.71 5.47 13.55
CA TYR A 282 29.79 6.45 13.52
C TYR A 282 29.63 7.63 14.50
N SER A 283 28.56 7.70 15.29
CA SER A 283 28.35 8.80 16.24
C SER A 283 29.13 8.68 17.56
N LYS A 284 29.98 7.66 17.72
CA LYS A 284 30.99 7.59 18.79
C LYS A 284 32.34 8.11 18.31
N VAL A 285 32.42 9.39 17.94
CA VAL A 285 33.70 10.09 17.89
C VAL A 285 33.58 11.45 18.57
N GLN A 286 34.27 11.53 19.72
CA GLN A 286 34.74 12.70 20.47
C GLN A 286 33.70 13.70 21.00
N ILE A 287 33.58 13.75 22.35
CA ILE A 287 34.32 14.75 23.15
C ILE A 287 34.77 14.07 24.46
N ASP A 288 35.96 13.50 24.45
CA ASP A 288 36.81 13.45 25.64
C ASP A 288 37.73 14.67 25.57
N GLY A 289 37.77 15.43 26.66
CA GLY A 289 38.78 16.44 26.92
C GLY A 289 38.32 17.88 26.80
N VAL A 290 37.89 18.47 27.91
CA VAL A 290 38.69 19.47 28.62
C VAL A 290 38.41 19.35 30.12
N SER A 291 39.37 18.79 30.85
CA SER A 291 39.56 19.11 32.26
C SER A 291 40.17 20.51 32.36
N GLN A 292 39.50 21.41 33.07
CA GLN A 292 40.03 22.21 34.19
C GLN A 292 38.94 23.16 34.71
#